data_AF-A0A6A5KZK8-F1
#
_entry.id   AF-A0A6A5KZK8-F1
#
_cell.length_a   1.000
_cell.length_b   1.000
_cell.length_c   1.000
_cell.angle_alpha   90.00
_cell.angle_beta   90.00
_cell.angle_gamma   90.00
#
_symmetry.space_group_name_H-M   'P 1'
#
loop_
_entity.id
_entity.type
_entity.pdbx_description
1 polymer ?
#
loop_
_entity_poly.entity_id
_entity_poly.type
_entity_poly.pdbx_seq_one_letter_code
_entity_poly.pdbx_strand_id
1 'polypeptide(L)'
;IWARFRGFTPDPTAGFNCEFNRLARHMRGKWSREGRRDWRVKLFDADWKYYIGSDLWDLAAWQEFCHLCSIIPIPDTIPGCMEVLSEVLVNIYDLLDSQRNGSAVKVFDTFEELREYTVPSRQYPINEAKEDTFLPIFLKDFRRDE
;
A
#
# COMPACT_ATOMS: atom_id res chain seq x y z
N ILE A 1 -8.61 -1.12 -13.56
CA ILE A 1 -9.77 -1.80 -12.91
C ILE A 1 -10.93 -0.83 -12.58
N TRP A 2 -10.63 0.39 -12.10
CA TRP A 2 -11.61 1.40 -11.68
C TRP A 2 -12.70 1.77 -12.71
N ALA A 3 -12.36 1.89 -13.99
CA ALA A 3 -13.30 2.29 -15.05
C ALA A 3 -14.48 1.30 -15.28
N ARG A 4 -14.49 0.12 -14.64
CA ARG A 4 -15.60 -0.83 -14.75
C ARG A 4 -16.87 -0.39 -14.01
N PHE A 5 -16.75 0.56 -13.08
CA PHE A 5 -17.89 1.05 -12.30
C PHE A 5 -18.61 2.14 -13.09
N ARG A 6 -19.71 1.78 -13.76
CA ARG A 6 -20.49 2.73 -14.56
C ARG A 6 -20.92 3.94 -13.73
N GLY A 7 -20.76 5.13 -14.32
CA GLY A 7 -21.09 6.41 -13.68
C GLY A 7 -20.10 6.87 -12.60
N PHE A 8 -18.98 6.16 -12.42
CA PHE A 8 -17.89 6.58 -11.54
C PHE A 8 -16.68 7.02 -12.38
N THR A 9 -16.22 8.24 -12.16
CA THR A 9 -15.00 8.78 -12.80
C THR A 9 -13.87 8.77 -11.77
N PRO A 10 -12.83 7.95 -11.96
CA PRO A 10 -11.70 7.89 -11.04
C PRO A 10 -10.91 9.19 -11.03
N ASP A 11 -10.50 9.63 -9.85
CA ASP A 11 -9.55 10.73 -9.67
C ASP A 11 -8.13 10.18 -9.49
N PRO A 12 -7.24 10.35 -10.48
CA PRO A 12 -5.88 9.81 -10.40
C PRO A 12 -5.01 10.53 -9.37
N THR A 13 -5.41 11.73 -8.92
CA THR A 13 -4.64 12.52 -7.96
C THR A 13 -5.01 12.20 -6.51
N ALA A 14 -6.16 11.55 -6.28
CA ALA A 14 -6.61 11.18 -4.95
C ALA A 14 -5.87 9.94 -4.42
N GLY A 15 -5.52 9.99 -3.13
CA GLY A 15 -4.99 8.82 -2.42
C GLY A 15 -5.99 7.66 -2.43
N PHE A 16 -5.48 6.43 -2.44
CA PHE A 16 -6.25 5.21 -2.65
C PHE A 16 -7.42 5.11 -1.68
N ASN A 17 -7.17 5.43 -0.41
CA ASN A 17 -8.19 5.40 0.63
C ASN A 17 -9.35 6.37 0.37
N CYS A 18 -9.04 7.60 -0.05
CA CYS A 18 -10.05 8.60 -0.39
C CYS A 18 -10.85 8.15 -1.63
N GLU A 19 -10.16 7.65 -2.65
CA GLU A 19 -10.81 7.26 -3.91
C GLU A 19 -11.66 5.99 -3.76
N PHE A 20 -11.17 5.01 -2.99
CA PHE A 20 -11.96 3.85 -2.62
C PHE A 20 -13.19 4.23 -1.80
N ASN A 21 -13.10 5.21 -0.90
CA ASN A 21 -14.26 5.69 -0.15
C ASN A 21 -15.28 6.43 -1.03
N ARG A 22 -14.83 7.22 -2.02
CA ARG A 22 -15.71 7.79 -3.05
C ARG A 22 -16.44 6.70 -3.83
N LEU A 23 -15.73 5.66 -4.25
CA LEU A 23 -16.33 4.53 -4.95
C LEU A 23 -17.30 3.76 -4.04
N ALA A 24 -16.95 3.49 -2.78
CA ALA A 24 -17.83 2.81 -1.85
C ALA A 24 -19.14 3.59 -1.61
N ARG A 25 -19.08 4.93 -1.60
CA ARG A 25 -20.28 5.79 -1.55
C ARG A 25 -21.11 5.69 -2.83
N HIS A 26 -20.47 5.67 -4.00
CA HIS A 26 -21.13 5.45 -5.30
C HIS A 26 -21.82 4.08 -5.38
N MET A 27 -21.23 3.08 -4.72
CA MET A 27 -21.72 1.70 -4.68
C MET A 27 -22.61 1.40 -3.45
N ARG A 28 -23.04 2.43 -2.72
CA ARG A 28 -23.88 2.27 -1.52
C ARG A 28 -25.15 1.49 -1.85
N GLY A 29 -25.46 0.48 -1.03
CA GLY A 29 -26.61 -0.41 -1.22
C GLY A 29 -26.41 -1.50 -2.28
N LYS A 30 -25.28 -1.50 -3.02
CA LYS A 30 -24.95 -2.52 -4.02
C LYS A 30 -23.91 -3.54 -3.53
N TRP A 31 -23.05 -3.14 -2.60
CA TRP A 31 -22.03 -4.01 -2.02
C TRP A 31 -22.44 -4.48 -0.62
N SER A 32 -22.28 -5.78 -0.37
CA SER A 32 -22.22 -6.31 0.99
C SER A 32 -20.94 -5.83 1.69
N ARG A 33 -20.86 -6.02 3.01
CA ARG A 33 -19.64 -5.72 3.77
C ARG A 33 -18.43 -6.50 3.24
N GLU A 34 -18.63 -7.78 2.96
CA GLU A 34 -17.61 -8.67 2.39
C GLU A 34 -17.22 -8.23 0.97
N GLY A 35 -18.21 -7.97 0.10
CA GLY A 35 -17.94 -7.47 -1.25
C GLY A 35 -17.18 -6.15 -1.26
N ARG A 36 -17.44 -5.23 -0.30
CA ARG A 36 -16.66 -4.01 -0.14
C ARG A 36 -15.20 -4.33 0.21
N ARG A 37 -14.95 -5.27 1.12
CA ARG A 37 -13.59 -5.69 1.48
C ARG A 37 -12.86 -6.30 0.28
N ASP A 38 -13.50 -7.21 -0.45
CA ASP A 38 -12.91 -7.86 -1.63
C ASP A 38 -12.58 -6.86 -2.73
N TRP A 39 -13.49 -5.91 -2.98
CA TRP A 39 -13.24 -4.86 -3.97
C TRP A 39 -12.08 -3.96 -3.57
N ARG A 40 -11.90 -3.69 -2.27
CA ARG A 40 -10.76 -2.90 -1.79
C ARG A 40 -9.44 -3.57 -2.13
N VAL A 41 -9.32 -4.87 -1.85
CA VAL A 41 -8.12 -5.66 -2.16
C VAL A 41 -7.89 -5.70 -3.67
N LYS A 42 -8.91 -6.11 -4.44
CA LYS A 42 -8.83 -6.19 -5.92
C LYS A 42 -8.43 -4.87 -6.58
N LEU A 43 -8.90 -3.74 -6.06
CA LEU A 43 -8.56 -2.42 -6.59
C LEU A 43 -7.13 -2.04 -6.21
N PHE A 44 -6.72 -2.32 -4.97
CA PHE A 44 -5.37 -2.05 -4.50
C PHE A 44 -4.35 -2.85 -5.31
N ASP A 45 -4.52 -4.16 -5.41
CA ASP A 45 -3.55 -5.05 -6.05
C ASP A 45 -3.41 -4.75 -7.55
N ALA A 46 -4.51 -4.34 -8.19
CA ALA A 46 -4.48 -3.93 -9.58
C ALA A 46 -3.74 -2.61 -9.80
N ASP A 47 -3.83 -1.66 -8.86
CA ASP A 47 -3.05 -0.43 -8.91
C ASP A 47 -1.58 -0.72 -8.54
N TRP A 48 -1.32 -1.51 -7.50
CA TRP A 48 0.02 -1.97 -7.12
C TRP A 48 0.75 -2.62 -8.30
N LYS A 49 0.12 -3.61 -8.94
CA LYS A 49 0.68 -4.26 -10.12
C LYS A 49 0.92 -3.31 -11.30
N TYR A 50 0.09 -2.28 -11.46
CA TYR A 50 0.20 -1.35 -12.58
C TYR A 50 1.33 -0.33 -12.36
N TYR A 51 1.46 0.23 -11.16
CA TYR A 51 2.43 1.30 -10.87
C TYR A 51 3.78 0.79 -10.38
N ILE A 52 3.80 -0.35 -9.67
CA ILE A 52 5.00 -0.91 -9.04
C ILE A 52 5.44 -2.18 -9.76
N GLY A 53 4.48 -3.07 -10.08
CA GLY A 53 4.78 -4.37 -10.67
C GLY A 53 4.91 -5.48 -9.62
N SER A 54 5.61 -6.56 -9.99
CA SER A 54 5.67 -7.80 -9.18
C SER A 54 6.98 -8.59 -9.37
N ASP A 55 8.03 -7.98 -9.92
CA ASP A 55 9.30 -8.67 -10.16
C ASP A 55 10.24 -8.53 -8.95
N LEU A 56 10.35 -9.58 -8.15
CA LEU A 56 11.22 -9.61 -6.96
C LEU A 56 12.70 -9.59 -7.29
N TRP A 57 13.07 -9.87 -8.53
CA TRP A 57 14.46 -9.88 -8.98
C TRP A 57 14.90 -8.54 -9.57
N ASP A 58 14.00 -7.55 -9.58
CA ASP A 58 14.32 -6.19 -10.01
C ASP A 58 14.93 -5.39 -8.86
N LEU A 59 16.26 -5.27 -8.86
CA LEU A 59 16.99 -4.43 -7.91
C LEU A 59 16.53 -2.97 -7.94
N ALA A 60 16.20 -2.43 -9.12
CA ALA A 60 15.80 -1.03 -9.24
C ALA A 60 14.46 -0.78 -8.52
N ALA A 61 13.52 -1.73 -8.58
CA ALA A 61 12.27 -1.65 -7.83
C ALA A 61 12.51 -1.61 -6.30
N TRP A 62 13.44 -2.42 -5.80
CA TRP A 62 13.81 -2.40 -4.38
C TRP A 62 14.51 -1.10 -3.96
N GLN A 63 15.43 -0.63 -4.79
CA GLN A 63 16.16 0.63 -4.54
C GLN A 63 15.22 1.84 -4.58
N GLU A 64 14.19 1.80 -5.43
CA GLU A 64 13.14 2.82 -5.45
C GLU A 64 12.40 2.85 -4.11
N PHE A 65 12.00 1.70 -3.55
CA PHE A 65 11.42 1.68 -2.19
C PHE A 65 12.37 2.24 -1.14
N CYS A 66 13.67 1.92 -1.19
CA CYS A 66 14.66 2.52 -0.30
C CYS A 66 14.69 4.05 -0.45
N HIS A 67 14.66 4.55 -1.69
CA HIS A 67 14.62 5.98 -1.98
C HIS A 67 13.37 6.66 -1.41
N LEU A 68 12.19 6.09 -1.66
CA LEU A 68 10.90 6.58 -1.15
C LEU A 68 10.88 6.63 0.38
N CYS A 69 11.51 5.66 1.04
CA CYS A 69 11.64 5.59 2.49
C CYS A 69 12.85 6.38 3.03
N SER A 70 13.50 7.21 2.21
CA SER A 70 14.65 8.05 2.60
C SER A 70 15.85 7.28 3.18
N ILE A 71 16.07 6.05 2.75
CA ILE A 71 17.19 5.21 3.19
C ILE A 71 18.48 5.66 2.49
N ILE A 72 19.50 6.00 3.27
CA ILE A 72 20.81 6.45 2.80
C ILE A 72 21.92 5.78 3.63
N PRO A 73 22.92 5.12 3.01
CA PRO A 73 23.03 4.85 1.57
C PRO A 73 22.00 3.81 1.10
N ILE A 74 21.57 3.90 -0.16
CA ILE A 74 20.72 2.89 -0.80
C ILE A 74 21.58 1.62 -1.02
N PRO A 75 21.16 0.44 -0.53
CA PRO A 75 21.89 -0.80 -0.76
C PRO A 75 21.99 -1.16 -2.25
N ASP A 76 23.07 -1.84 -2.63
CA ASP A 76 23.36 -2.28 -4.00
C ASP A 76 22.95 -3.73 -4.28
N THR A 77 22.31 -4.39 -3.32
CA THR A 77 21.80 -5.76 -3.45
C THR A 77 20.35 -5.86 -2.99
N ILE A 78 19.62 -6.80 -3.59
CA ILE A 78 18.21 -7.08 -3.24
C ILE A 78 18.08 -7.49 -1.77
N PRO A 79 18.88 -8.43 -1.22
CA PRO A 79 18.81 -8.77 0.19
C PRO A 79 19.08 -7.58 1.10
N GLY A 80 20.06 -6.73 0.75
CA GLY A 80 20.35 -5.52 1.53
C GLY A 80 19.18 -4.54 1.54
N CYS A 81 18.50 -4.33 0.40
CA CYS A 81 17.30 -3.50 0.34
C CYS A 81 16.16 -4.10 1.18
N MET A 82 15.92 -5.40 1.06
CA MET A 82 14.87 -6.10 1.81
C MET A 82 15.09 -6.00 3.33
N GLU A 83 16.33 -6.14 3.79
CA GLU A 83 16.71 -6.03 5.20
C GLU A 83 16.45 -4.64 5.76
N VAL A 84 16.89 -3.58 5.08
CA VAL A 84 16.66 -2.21 5.59
C VAL A 84 15.18 -1.82 5.50
N LEU A 85 14.46 -2.27 4.47
CA LEU A 85 13.03 -1.99 4.29
C LEU A 85 12.15 -2.72 5.30
N SER A 86 12.55 -3.91 5.76
CA SER A 86 11.78 -4.64 6.78
C SER A 86 11.71 -3.91 8.11
N GLU A 87 12.70 -3.07 8.41
CA GLU A 87 12.75 -2.26 9.63
C GLU A 87 11.95 -0.95 9.50
N VAL A 88 11.65 -0.50 8.29
CA VAL A 88 10.92 0.75 8.06
C VAL A 88 9.49 0.63 8.59
N LEU A 89 9.07 1.65 9.34
CA LEU A 89 7.70 1.84 9.76
C LEU A 89 7.00 2.72 8.75
N VAL A 90 6.31 2.11 7.79
CA VAL A 90 5.59 2.79 6.70
C VAL A 90 4.26 2.10 6.45
N ASN A 91 3.27 2.84 5.96
CA ASN A 91 2.00 2.26 5.54
C ASN A 91 2.03 1.88 4.04
N ILE A 92 1.62 0.65 3.73
CA ILE A 92 1.54 0.10 2.37
C ILE A 92 0.74 0.99 1.39
N TYR A 93 -0.32 1.67 1.84
CA TYR A 93 -1.09 2.56 0.99
C TYR A 93 -0.32 3.85 0.64
N ASP A 94 0.57 4.33 1.52
CA ASP A 94 1.36 5.54 1.27
C ASP A 94 2.43 5.25 0.20
N LEU A 95 3.00 4.05 0.17
CA LEU A 95 3.91 3.61 -0.90
C LEU A 95 3.21 3.63 -2.26
N LEU A 96 1.99 3.07 -2.33
CA LEU A 96 1.19 3.09 -3.54
C LEU A 96 0.81 4.51 -3.95
N ASP A 97 0.37 5.34 -3.01
CA ASP A 97 -0.05 6.71 -3.32
C ASP A 97 1.13 7.56 -3.81
N SER A 98 2.33 7.38 -3.27
CA SER A 98 3.54 8.00 -3.80
C SER A 98 3.76 7.69 -5.28
N GLN A 99 3.62 6.42 -5.68
CA GLN A 99 3.77 6.02 -7.08
C GLN A 99 2.61 6.47 -7.97
N ARG A 100 1.39 6.58 -7.42
CA ARG A 100 0.18 7.01 -8.16
C ARG A 100 0.15 8.51 -8.44
N ASN A 101 0.50 9.33 -7.45
CA ASN A 101 0.25 10.78 -7.50
C ASN A 101 1.41 11.64 -6.99
N GLY A 102 2.56 11.04 -6.64
CA GLY A 102 3.74 11.77 -6.16
C GLY A 102 3.63 12.27 -4.72
N SER A 103 2.67 11.78 -3.92
CA SER A 103 2.60 12.09 -2.50
C SER A 103 3.85 11.61 -1.78
N ALA A 104 4.36 12.39 -0.82
CA ALA A 104 5.49 11.93 -0.01
C ALA A 104 5.10 10.71 0.82
N VAL A 105 5.98 9.71 0.86
CA VAL A 105 5.83 8.55 1.75
C VAL A 105 6.08 8.98 3.19
N LYS A 106 5.12 8.70 4.07
CA LYS A 106 5.27 8.95 5.50
C LYS A 106 5.97 7.76 6.15
N VAL A 107 7.23 7.96 6.53
CA VAL A 107 7.96 7.07 7.43
C VAL A 107 7.73 7.54 8.86
N PHE A 108 7.46 6.59 9.76
CA PHE A 108 7.16 6.84 11.17
C PHE A 108 8.38 6.52 12.04
N ASP A 109 8.56 7.28 13.12
CA ASP A 109 9.69 7.08 14.03
C ASP A 109 9.41 5.95 15.03
N THR A 110 8.14 5.73 15.35
CA THR A 110 7.70 4.71 16.32
C THR A 110 6.57 3.85 15.80
N PHE A 111 6.48 2.62 16.34
CA PHE A 111 5.42 1.68 15.98
C PHE A 111 4.05 2.21 16.39
N GLU A 112 3.95 2.87 17.55
CA GLU A 112 2.75 3.53 18.05
C GLU A 112 2.20 4.56 17.05
N GLU A 113 3.05 5.42 16.50
CA GLU A 113 2.62 6.41 15.52
C GLU A 113 2.10 5.75 14.22
N LEU A 114 2.78 4.71 13.75
CA LEU A 114 2.31 3.92 12.61
C LEU A 114 0.98 3.24 12.92
N ARG A 115 0.82 2.69 14.13
CA ARG A 115 -0.39 2.01 14.60
C ARG A 115 -1.56 2.99 14.67
N GLU A 116 -1.40 4.15 15.28
CA GLU A 116 -2.40 5.21 15.36
C GLU A 116 -2.83 5.69 13.98
N TYR A 117 -1.88 5.84 13.06
CA TYR A 117 -2.16 6.22 11.68
C TYR A 117 -2.90 5.13 10.89
N THR A 118 -2.57 3.86 11.14
CA THR A 118 -2.97 2.73 10.30
C THR A 118 -4.27 2.07 10.76
N VAL A 119 -4.39 1.75 12.05
CA VAL A 119 -5.47 0.93 12.61
C VAL A 119 -6.87 1.46 12.31
N PRO A 120 -7.17 2.77 12.40
CA PRO A 120 -8.54 3.26 12.23
C PRO A 120 -9.14 3.00 10.84
N SER A 121 -8.33 3.02 9.77
CA SER A 121 -8.89 2.95 8.40
C SER A 121 -7.93 2.56 7.27
N ARG A 122 -6.65 2.30 7.55
CA ARG A 122 -5.60 2.07 6.53
C ARG A 122 -4.93 0.70 6.69
N GLN A 123 -5.61 -0.26 7.28
CA GLN A 123 -5.12 -1.63 7.39
C GLN A 123 -5.27 -2.36 6.05
N TYR A 124 -4.19 -2.93 5.56
CA TYR A 124 -4.23 -3.90 4.47
C TYR A 124 -4.37 -5.31 5.07
N PRO A 125 -5.18 -6.22 4.50
CA PRO A 125 -5.40 -7.53 5.10
C PRO A 125 -4.12 -8.37 5.13
N ILE A 126 -3.74 -8.86 6.33
CA ILE A 126 -2.52 -9.65 6.57
C ILE A 126 -2.39 -10.85 5.62
N ASN A 127 -3.47 -11.62 5.43
CA ASN A 127 -3.41 -12.82 4.60
C ASN A 127 -3.18 -12.47 3.12
N GLU A 128 -3.80 -11.39 2.62
CA GLU A 128 -3.60 -10.96 1.24
C GLU A 128 -2.18 -10.42 1.03
N ALA A 129 -1.64 -9.70 2.02
CA ALA A 129 -0.28 -9.16 1.92
C ALA A 129 0.76 -10.27 1.84
N LYS A 130 0.55 -11.38 2.57
CA LYS A 130 1.45 -12.54 2.57
C LYS A 130 1.49 -13.30 1.25
N GLU A 131 0.42 -13.21 0.45
CA GLU A 131 0.36 -13.84 -0.88
C GLU A 131 0.96 -12.94 -1.98
N ASP A 132 1.24 -11.67 -1.68
CA ASP A 132 1.93 -10.77 -2.59
C ASP A 132 3.45 -10.95 -2.55
N THR A 133 4.10 -10.50 -3.61
CA THR A 133 5.56 -10.46 -3.75
C THR A 133 6.25 -9.45 -2.81
N PHE A 134 5.86 -8.17 -2.86
CA PHE A 134 6.55 -7.07 -2.18
C PHE A 134 5.93 -6.74 -0.82
N LEU A 135 4.59 -6.80 -0.73
CA LEU A 135 3.86 -6.39 0.48
C LEU A 135 4.29 -7.07 1.78
N PRO A 136 4.74 -8.35 1.82
CA PRO A 136 5.16 -8.98 3.06
C PRO A 136 6.24 -8.21 3.82
N ILE A 137 7.15 -7.51 3.14
CA ILE A 137 8.26 -6.76 3.76
C ILE A 137 7.74 -5.57 4.57
N PHE A 138 6.69 -4.92 4.08
CA PHE A 138 6.11 -3.72 4.69
C PHE A 138 5.02 -4.04 5.71
N LEU A 139 4.71 -5.32 5.90
CA LEU A 139 3.61 -5.73 6.76
C LEU A 139 4.00 -5.64 8.25
N LYS A 140 3.17 -4.95 9.03
CA LYS A 140 3.34 -4.82 10.48
C LYS A 140 2.13 -5.43 11.21
N ASP A 141 2.38 -6.19 12.28
CA ASP A 141 1.33 -6.85 13.06
C ASP A 141 0.85 -5.96 14.23
N PHE A 142 -0.18 -5.15 13.98
CA PHE A 142 -0.77 -4.25 14.98
C PHE A 142 -1.55 -4.93 16.12
N ARG A 143 -1.57 -6.28 16.16
CA ARG A 143 -2.18 -7.05 17.25
C ARG A 143 -1.21 -7.35 18.38
N ARG A 144 0.08 -7.12 18.16
CA ARG A 144 1.12 -7.29 19.18
C ARG A 144 1.24 -5.97 19.94
N ASP A 145 1.13 -6.03 21.26
CA ASP A 145 1.61 -4.98 22.13
C ASP A 145 3.12 -5.26 22.28
N GLU A 146 3.95 -4.64 21.45
CA GLU A 146 5.40 -4.62 21.64
C GLU A 146 5.78 -3.47 22.58
#